data_AF-A0A960F0A9-F1
#
_entry.id   AF-A0A960F0A9-F1
#
_cell.length_a   1.000
_cell.length_b   1.000
_cell.length_c   1.000
_cell.angle_alpha   90.00
_cell.angle_beta   90.00
_cell.angle_gamma   90.00
#
_symmetry.space_group_name_H-M   'P 1'
#
loop_
_entity.id
_entity.type
_entity.pdbx_description
1 polymer ?
#
loop_
_entity_poly.entity_id
_entity_poly.type
_entity_poly.pdbx_seq_one_letter_code
_entity_poly.pdbx_strand_id
1 'polypeptide(L)'
;PVFALFFEAGGLAAAGREPYRSLVPQLVTAWVEWAAGLIVGTPARRRDEAAAAIATIDGLLLFRQLAGPKAADQAARRILAGGAPARR
;
A
#
# COMPACT_ATOMS: atom_id res chain seq x y z
N PRO A 1 -2.69 -15.03 -7.62
CA PRO A 1 -1.38 -15.31 -8.26
C PRO A 1 -0.53 -14.04 -8.43
N VAL A 2 -1.07 -12.95 -9.01
CA VAL A 2 -0.32 -11.70 -9.26
C VAL A 2 0.24 -11.07 -7.97
N PHE A 3 -0.60 -10.91 -6.93
CA PHE A 3 -0.13 -10.33 -5.67
C PHE A 3 0.86 -11.22 -4.90
N ALA A 4 0.80 -12.54 -5.08
CA ALA A 4 1.79 -13.43 -4.49
C ALA A 4 3.19 -13.17 -5.05
N LEU A 5 3.32 -12.97 -6.36
CA LEU A 5 4.58 -12.62 -7.03
C LEU A 5 5.07 -11.23 -6.61
N PHE A 6 4.17 -10.26 -6.47
CA PHE A 6 4.51 -8.94 -5.95
C PHE A 6 5.07 -9.02 -4.53
N PHE A 7 4.44 -9.76 -3.62
CA PHE A 7 4.93 -9.91 -2.25
C PHE A 7 6.23 -10.72 -2.16
N GLU A 8 6.44 -11.69 -3.04
CA GLU A 8 7.72 -12.38 -3.15
C GLU A 8 8.83 -11.40 -3.56
N ALA A 9 8.62 -10.61 -4.60
CA ALA A 9 9.57 -9.57 -5.02
C ALA A 9 9.83 -8.54 -3.91
N GLY A 10 8.77 -8.12 -3.21
CA GLY A 10 8.88 -7.22 -2.04
C GLY A 10 9.68 -7.84 -0.89
N GLY A 11 9.46 -9.12 -0.58
CA GLY A 11 10.21 -9.86 0.42
C GLY A 11 11.69 -10.01 0.04
N LEU A 12 11.99 -10.31 -1.22
CA LEU A 12 13.35 -10.38 -1.75
C LEU A 12 14.05 -9.02 -1.68
N ALA A 13 13.34 -7.93 -2.00
CA ALA A 13 13.87 -6.58 -1.88
C ALA A 13 14.16 -6.19 -0.42
N ALA A 14 13.25 -6.50 0.50
CA ALA A 14 13.44 -6.29 1.93
C ALA A 14 14.61 -7.11 2.50
N ALA A 15 14.84 -8.31 1.97
CA ALA A 15 16.00 -9.14 2.27
C ALA A 15 17.30 -8.68 1.56
N GLY A 16 17.27 -7.56 0.83
CA GLY A 16 18.44 -6.98 0.16
C GLY A 16 18.91 -7.76 -1.07
N ARG A 17 18.07 -8.59 -1.67
CA ARG A 17 18.44 -9.44 -2.82
C ARG A 17 18.32 -8.66 -4.12
N GLU A 18 19.41 -8.59 -4.89
CA GLU A 18 19.37 -8.06 -6.26
C GLU A 18 18.69 -9.04 -7.23
N PRO A 19 18.03 -8.55 -8.29
CA PRO A 19 17.86 -7.13 -8.64
C PRO A 19 16.71 -6.43 -7.88
N TYR A 20 15.97 -7.17 -7.03
CA TYR A 20 14.76 -6.70 -6.37
C TYR A 20 15.00 -5.54 -5.40
N ARG A 21 16.13 -5.55 -4.69
CA ARG A 21 16.57 -4.43 -3.82
C ARG A 21 16.56 -3.11 -4.58
N SER A 22 17.05 -3.11 -5.82
CA SER A 22 17.12 -1.91 -6.65
C SER A 22 15.81 -1.60 -7.38
N LEU A 23 15.09 -2.63 -7.85
CA LEU A 23 13.91 -2.46 -8.70
C LEU A 23 12.62 -2.15 -7.93
N VAL A 24 12.37 -2.84 -6.81
CA VAL A 24 11.09 -2.72 -6.09
C VAL A 24 10.86 -1.31 -5.51
N PRO A 25 11.85 -0.61 -4.93
CA PRO A 25 11.65 0.77 -4.48
C PRO A 25 11.23 1.74 -5.59
N GLN A 26 11.73 1.53 -6.82
CA GLN A 26 11.35 2.33 -7.98
C GLN A 26 9.89 2.05 -8.39
N LEU A 27 9.48 0.77 -8.36
CA LEU A 27 8.09 0.39 -8.61
C LEU A 27 7.13 1.01 -7.58
N VAL A 28 7.47 0.93 -6.27
CA VAL A 28 6.69 1.56 -5.20
C VAL A 28 6.59 3.07 -5.41
N THR A 29 7.70 3.72 -5.77
CA THR A 29 7.70 5.16 -6.09
C THR A 29 6.76 5.48 -7.25
N ALA A 30 6.79 4.69 -8.33
CA ALA A 30 5.91 4.89 -9.48
C ALA A 30 4.42 4.75 -9.11
N TRP A 31 4.08 3.82 -8.23
CA TRP A 31 2.70 3.68 -7.74
C TRP A 31 2.27 4.84 -6.86
N VAL A 32 3.14 5.36 -5.99
CA VAL A 32 2.85 6.55 -5.18
C VAL A 32 2.62 7.76 -6.08
N GLU A 33 3.46 7.98 -7.09
CA GLU A 33 3.28 9.08 -8.04
C GLU A 33 1.99 8.96 -8.85
N TRP A 34 1.67 7.75 -9.32
CA TRP A 34 0.40 7.49 -10.00
C TRP A 34 -0.80 7.80 -9.09
N ALA A 35 -0.79 7.32 -7.84
CA ALA A 35 -1.87 7.56 -6.88
C ALA A 35 -1.97 9.04 -6.48
N ALA A 36 -0.85 9.76 -6.37
CA ALA A 36 -0.84 11.19 -6.10
C ALA A 36 -1.54 11.99 -7.22
N GLY A 37 -1.49 11.51 -8.47
CA GLY A 37 -2.24 12.08 -9.60
C GLY A 37 -3.75 11.99 -9.46
N LEU A 38 -4.27 11.12 -8.58
CA LEU A 38 -5.70 10.93 -8.33
C LEU A 38 -6.23 11.76 -7.16
N ILE A 39 -5.34 12.41 -6.40
CA ILE A 39 -5.68 13.11 -5.16
C ILE A 39 -5.68 14.62 -5.40
N VAL A 40 -6.64 15.33 -4.80
CA VAL A 40 -6.73 16.80 -4.86
C VAL A 40 -6.02 17.40 -3.65
N GLY A 41 -5.16 18.39 -3.87
CA GLY A 41 -4.46 19.09 -2.81
C GLY A 41 -3.13 19.67 -3.26
N THR A 42 -2.33 20.16 -2.30
CA THR A 42 -0.96 20.60 -2.58
C THR A 42 -0.09 19.41 -2.99
N PRO A 43 1.00 19.62 -3.75
CA PRO A 43 1.89 18.52 -4.15
C PRO A 43 2.37 17.65 -2.99
N ALA A 44 2.77 18.26 -1.87
CA ALA A 44 3.19 17.53 -0.67
C ALA A 44 2.06 16.67 -0.09
N ARG A 45 0.86 17.25 0.09
CA ARG A 45 -0.30 16.52 0.62
C ARG A 45 -0.68 15.34 -0.27
N ARG A 46 -0.71 15.53 -1.60
CA ARG A 46 -1.05 14.45 -2.53
C ARG A 46 -0.10 13.27 -2.41
N ARG A 47 1.21 13.54 -2.27
CA ARG A 47 2.23 12.51 -2.12
C ARG A 47 2.10 11.78 -0.79
N ASP A 48 1.87 12.50 0.30
CA ASP A 48 1.70 11.90 1.64
C ASP A 48 0.45 11.02 1.71
N GLU A 49 -0.68 11.51 1.18
CA GLU A 49 -1.93 10.75 1.13
C GLU A 49 -1.83 9.54 0.18
N ALA A 50 -1.15 9.68 -0.95
CA ALA A 50 -0.88 8.58 -1.86
C ALA A 50 -0.04 7.48 -1.21
N ALA A 51 1.04 7.86 -0.52
CA ALA A 51 1.89 6.92 0.20
C ALA A 51 1.10 6.18 1.30
N ALA A 52 0.26 6.88 2.06
CA ALA A 52 -0.61 6.28 3.06
C ALA A 52 -1.64 5.31 2.44
N ALA A 53 -2.23 5.68 1.30
CA ALA A 53 -3.18 4.84 0.58
C ALA A 53 -2.52 3.55 0.06
N ILE A 54 -1.36 3.66 -0.60
CA ILE A 54 -0.61 2.51 -1.11
C ILE A 54 -0.21 1.57 0.05
N ALA A 55 0.36 2.11 1.13
CA ALA A 55 0.72 1.30 2.30
C ALA A 55 -0.49 0.56 2.91
N THR A 56 -1.65 1.22 2.95
CA THR A 56 -2.89 0.61 3.45
C THR A 56 -3.36 -0.52 2.53
N ILE A 57 -3.36 -0.29 1.21
CA ILE A 57 -3.77 -1.29 0.21
C ILE A 57 -2.84 -2.50 0.27
N ASP A 58 -1.52 -2.29 0.27
CA ASP A 58 -0.53 -3.38 0.32
C ASP A 58 -0.68 -4.23 1.58
N GLY A 59 -0.84 -3.59 2.75
CA GLY A 59 -1.07 -4.28 4.01
C GLY A 59 -2.36 -5.11 4.00
N LEU A 60 -3.46 -4.57 3.46
CA LEU A 60 -4.73 -5.28 3.37
C LEU A 60 -4.68 -6.44 2.36
N LEU A 61 -3.97 -6.27 1.24
CA LEU A 61 -3.77 -7.33 0.25
C LEU A 61 -2.92 -8.47 0.81
N LEU A 62 -1.83 -8.15 1.54
CA LEU A 62 -1.01 -9.16 2.22
C LEU A 62 -1.84 -9.89 3.27
N PHE A 63 -2.57 -9.14 4.10
CA PHE A 63 -3.40 -9.72 5.14
C PHE A 63 -4.52 -10.59 4.56
N ARG A 64 -5.12 -10.19 3.43
CA ARG A 64 -6.09 -11.01 2.70
C ARG A 64 -5.48 -12.32 2.20
N GLN A 65 -4.24 -12.27 1.70
CA GLN A 65 -3.54 -13.45 1.20
C GLN A 65 -3.23 -14.46 2.31
N LEU A 66 -2.91 -13.98 3.51
CA LEU A 66 -2.46 -14.82 4.63
C LEU A 66 -3.59 -15.23 5.60
N ALA A 67 -4.49 -14.30 5.93
CA ALA A 67 -5.57 -14.47 6.91
C ALA A 67 -6.95 -14.63 6.26
N GLY A 68 -7.03 -14.49 4.93
CA GLY A 68 -8.25 -14.65 4.17
C GLY A 68 -9.12 -13.39 4.05
N PRO A 69 -10.11 -13.42 3.14
CA PRO A 69 -10.90 -12.25 2.74
C PRO A 69 -11.72 -11.64 3.88
N LYS A 70 -12.38 -12.45 4.70
CA LYS A 70 -13.24 -11.97 5.80
C LYS A 70 -12.46 -11.16 6.83
N ALA A 71 -11.26 -11.61 7.18
CA ALA A 71 -10.39 -10.93 8.14
C ALA A 71 -9.89 -9.59 7.57
N ALA A 72 -9.48 -9.56 6.30
CA ALA A 72 -9.09 -8.33 5.62
C ALA A 72 -10.21 -7.31 5.52
N ASP A 73 -11.44 -7.73 5.20
CA ASP A 73 -12.58 -6.83 5.14
C ASP A 73 -12.91 -6.24 6.51
N GLN A 74 -12.73 -7.02 7.58
CA GLN A 74 -12.89 -6.52 8.96
C GLN A 74 -11.80 -5.51 9.32
N ALA A 75 -10.54 -5.78 8.97
CA ALA A 75 -9.43 -4.85 9.19
C ALA A 75 -9.64 -3.54 8.44
N ALA A 76 -10.02 -3.60 7.15
CA ALA A 76 -10.32 -2.44 6.32
C ALA A 76 -11.41 -1.57 6.94
N ARG A 77 -12.52 -2.18 7.42
CA ARG A 77 -13.59 -1.44 8.09
C ARG A 77 -13.09 -0.69 9.32
N ARG A 78 -12.17 -1.27 10.11
CA ARG A 78 -11.63 -0.62 11.31
C ARG A 78 -10.68 0.52 10.97
N ILE A 79 -9.82 0.35 9.97
CA ILE A 79 -8.89 1.39 9.51
C ILE A 79 -9.68 2.58 8.95
N LEU A 80 -10.66 2.33 8.08
CA LEU A 80 -11.47 3.37 7.46
C LEU A 80 -12.39 4.07 8.48
N ALA A 81 -12.95 3.34 9.45
CA ALA A 81 -13.74 3.94 10.52
C ALA A 81 -12.90 4.79 11.48
N GLY A 82 -11.63 4.44 11.70
CA GLY A 82 -10.70 5.22 12.52
C GLY A 82 -10.12 6.45 11.82
N GLY A 83 -10.19 6.52 10.49
CA GLY A 83 -9.70 7.63 9.67
C GLY A 83 -10.74 8.72 9.38
N ALA A 84 -12.01 8.54 9.76
CA ALA A 84 -13.02 9.57 9.60
C ALA A 84 -12.72 10.73 10.57
N PRO A 85 -12.64 12.00 10.11
CA PRO A 85 -12.47 13.12 11.01
C PRO A 85 -13.63 13.13 12.01
N ALA A 86 -13.31 13.28 13.30
CA ALA A 86 -14.32 13.51 14.32
C ALA A 86 -15.16 14.69 13.89
N ARG A 87 -16.46 14.48 13.64
CA ARG A 87 -17.41 15.57 13.40
C ARG A 87 -17.38 16.45 14.65
N ARG A 88 -16.75 17.61 14.53
CA ARG A 88 -16.92 18.74 15.45
C ARG A 88 -18.13 19.55 15.02
#